data_AF-A0A9C9Q3J9-F1
#
_entry.id   AF-A0A9C9Q3J9-F1
#
_cell.length_a   1.000
_cell.length_b   1.000
_cell.length_c   1.000
_cell.angle_alpha   90.00
_cell.angle_beta   90.00
_cell.angle_gamma   90.00
#
_symmetry.space_group_name_H-M   'P 1'
#
loop_
_entity.id
_entity.type
_entity.pdbx_description
1 polymer ?
#
loop_
_entity_poly.entity_id
_entity_poly.type
_entity_poly.pdbx_seq_one_letter_code
_entity_poly.pdbx_strand_id
1 'polypeptide(L)'
;MSKILFVTSEAHPLIKTGGLADVSGSLPAALKSLNHAVRLILPAYPQAKEKAGPLKCIATIRLPGSQEEIKILEGRLPGSRVFVWLVDYPPAFAREGNPYLGPDGHDWPDNPERFALFCRIVNEIAMGRVGLNWRPDIVHCSDWQTGLVPALLSLEAERPATVFTIHNLAYQGMFPAEVFFRLGLPPQLWHFEGLEFHNHLSFIKGGLAYADKLTTV
;
A
#
# COMPACT_ATOMS: atom_id res chain seq x y z
N MET A 1 9.46 0.14 21.81
CA MET A 1 8.63 1.07 21.01
C MET A 1 8.87 0.75 19.55
N SER A 2 7.84 0.31 18.82
CA SER A 2 8.01 -0.12 17.42
C SER A 2 7.76 1.01 16.42
N LYS A 3 8.50 1.00 15.32
CA LYS A 3 8.24 1.76 14.10
C LYS A 3 7.28 0.98 13.22
N ILE A 4 6.13 1.56 12.92
CA ILE A 4 5.05 0.90 12.18
C ILE A 4 4.80 1.69 10.90
N LEU A 5 4.99 1.03 9.75
CA LEU A 5 4.53 1.53 8.47
C LEU A 5 3.14 0.95 8.23
N PHE A 6 2.11 1.78 8.36
CA PHE A 6 0.72 1.39 8.13
C PHE A 6 0.35 1.69 6.68
N VAL A 7 0.12 0.66 5.89
CA VAL A 7 -0.03 0.69 4.44
C VAL A 7 -1.50 0.45 4.08
N THR A 8 -2.09 1.40 3.35
CA THR A 8 -3.50 1.33 2.95
C THR A 8 -3.71 2.02 1.60
N SER A 9 -4.81 1.69 0.91
CA SER A 9 -5.28 2.42 -0.26
C SER A 9 -6.11 3.66 0.11
N GLU A 10 -6.69 3.72 1.31
CA GLU A 10 -7.58 4.82 1.69
C GLU A 10 -7.58 5.07 3.20
N ALA A 11 -7.81 6.32 3.61
CA ALA A 11 -7.85 6.70 5.01
C ALA A 11 -8.70 7.96 5.21
N HIS A 12 -9.66 7.90 6.13
CA HIS A 12 -10.45 9.07 6.52
C HIS A 12 -9.61 9.98 7.44
N PRO A 13 -9.63 11.33 7.27
CA PRO A 13 -10.45 12.10 6.33
C PRO A 13 -9.83 12.37 4.95
N LEU A 14 -8.64 11.83 4.64
CA LEU A 14 -7.89 12.11 3.41
C LEU A 14 -8.65 11.68 2.14
N ILE A 15 -9.07 10.43 2.08
CA ILE A 15 -9.79 9.82 0.96
C ILE A 15 -10.63 8.66 1.52
N LYS A 16 -11.88 8.53 1.05
CA LYS A 16 -12.81 7.51 1.54
C LYS A 16 -13.70 7.00 0.41
N THR A 17 -13.73 5.68 0.29
CA THR A 17 -14.65 4.91 -0.55
C THR A 17 -15.51 3.97 0.30
N GLY A 18 -14.95 3.40 1.38
CA GLY A 18 -15.64 2.43 2.23
C GLY A 18 -15.15 2.43 3.68
N GLY A 19 -15.48 1.35 4.41
CA GLY A 19 -15.16 1.20 5.83
C GLY A 19 -13.67 1.04 6.14
N LEU A 20 -12.87 0.56 5.18
CA LEU A 20 -11.41 0.49 5.28
C LEU A 20 -10.80 1.85 5.65
N ALA A 21 -11.34 2.94 5.07
CA ALA A 21 -10.85 4.29 5.33
C ALA A 21 -11.03 4.71 6.80
N ASP A 22 -12.11 4.29 7.45
CA ASP A 22 -12.38 4.65 8.84
C ASP A 22 -11.40 3.96 9.80
N VAL A 23 -11.12 2.68 9.55
CA VAL A 23 -10.11 1.93 10.32
C VAL A 23 -8.70 2.49 10.06
N SER A 24 -8.38 2.76 8.79
CA SER A 24 -7.09 3.33 8.39
C SER A 24 -6.85 4.76 8.89
N GLY A 25 -7.92 5.51 9.21
CA GLY A 25 -7.82 6.81 9.87
C GLY A 25 -7.67 6.72 11.39
N SER A 26 -8.33 5.76 12.02
CA SER A 26 -8.42 5.67 13.49
C SER A 26 -7.32 4.82 14.13
N LEU A 27 -7.01 3.65 13.57
CA LEU A 27 -6.04 2.72 14.14
C LEU A 27 -4.61 3.28 14.18
N PRO A 28 -4.08 3.91 13.12
CA PRO A 28 -2.76 4.56 13.20
C PRO A 28 -2.66 5.61 14.31
N ALA A 29 -3.74 6.37 14.52
CA ALA A 29 -3.80 7.37 15.58
C ALA A 29 -3.83 6.74 16.97
N ALA A 30 -4.58 5.65 17.16
CA ALA A 30 -4.59 4.88 18.40
C ALA A 30 -3.20 4.29 18.73
N LEU A 31 -2.55 3.66 17.75
CA LEU A 31 -1.18 3.13 17.90
C LEU A 31 -0.18 4.25 18.24
N LYS A 32 -0.33 5.43 17.64
CA LYS A 32 0.50 6.60 17.96
C LYS A 32 0.30 7.07 19.41
N SER A 33 -0.93 7.00 19.93
CA SER A 33 -1.25 7.31 21.33
C SER A 33 -0.69 6.29 22.32
N LEU A 34 -0.49 5.04 21.89
CA LEU A 34 0.27 4.02 22.60
C LEU A 34 1.80 4.17 22.43
N ASN A 35 2.26 5.36 22.04
CA ASN A 35 3.66 5.74 21.84
C ASN A 35 4.39 5.02 20.70
N HIS A 36 3.73 4.31 19.78
CA HIS A 36 4.41 3.77 18.60
C HIS A 36 4.82 4.87 17.60
N ALA A 37 5.91 4.63 16.86
CA ALA A 37 6.34 5.51 15.79
C ALA A 37 5.62 5.13 14.48
N VAL A 38 4.42 5.68 14.30
CA VAL A 38 3.56 5.34 13.15
C VAL A 38 3.77 6.29 11.97
N ARG A 39 3.86 5.71 10.77
CA ARG A 39 3.76 6.38 9.47
C ARG A 39 2.62 5.73 8.69
N LEU A 40 1.62 6.53 8.31
CA LEU A 40 0.55 6.10 7.42
C LEU A 40 1.00 6.34 5.99
N ILE A 41 0.98 5.33 5.12
CA ILE A 41 1.36 5.45 3.72
C ILE A 41 0.21 5.04 2.80
N LEU A 42 -0.06 5.86 1.80
CA LEU A 42 -1.08 5.64 0.78
C LEU A 42 -0.72 6.40 -0.52
N PRO A 43 -1.36 6.10 -1.66
CA PRO A 43 -1.14 6.86 -2.89
C PRO A 43 -1.57 8.33 -2.77
N ALA A 44 -0.87 9.22 -3.49
CA ALA A 44 -1.12 10.66 -3.47
C ALA A 44 -2.31 11.08 -4.35
N TYR A 45 -3.52 10.63 -4.01
CA TYR A 45 -4.73 11.10 -4.68
C TYR A 45 -4.92 12.62 -4.50
N PRO A 46 -5.56 13.33 -5.45
CA PRO A 46 -5.78 14.77 -5.35
C PRO A 46 -6.37 15.20 -3.99
N GLN A 47 -7.45 14.52 -3.57
CA GLN A 47 -8.11 14.79 -2.29
C GLN A 47 -7.21 14.53 -1.07
N ALA A 48 -6.37 13.49 -1.13
CA ALA A 48 -5.44 13.17 -0.05
C ALA A 48 -4.35 14.25 0.08
N LYS A 49 -3.84 14.76 -1.05
CA LYS A 49 -2.85 15.85 -1.08
C LYS A 49 -3.41 17.14 -0.48
N GLU A 50 -4.64 17.49 -0.83
CA GLU A 50 -5.32 18.69 -0.30
C GLU A 50 -5.52 18.62 1.21
N LYS A 51 -5.90 17.45 1.72
CA LYS A 51 -6.27 17.27 3.13
C LYS A 51 -5.10 16.92 4.05
N ALA A 52 -3.97 16.50 3.53
CA ALA A 52 -2.78 16.16 4.33
C ALA A 52 -2.01 17.39 4.85
N GLY A 53 -2.51 18.61 4.60
CA GLY A 53 -1.87 19.86 5.01
C GLY A 53 -0.64 20.20 4.15
N PRO A 54 0.27 21.05 4.65
CA PRO A 54 1.49 21.40 3.92
C PRO A 54 2.34 20.15 3.64
N LEU A 55 2.64 19.92 2.37
CA LEU A 55 3.39 18.75 1.91
C LEU A 55 4.86 19.08 1.70
N LYS A 56 5.74 18.22 2.22
CA LYS A 56 7.18 18.27 1.97
C LYS A 56 7.62 17.05 1.18
N CYS A 57 8.34 17.22 0.08
CA CYS A 57 9.02 16.09 -0.57
C CYS A 57 10.19 15.64 0.32
N ILE A 58 10.16 14.38 0.77
CA ILE A 58 11.16 13.80 1.67
C ILE A 58 12.05 12.75 1.00
N ALA A 59 11.63 12.20 -0.14
CA ALA A 59 12.43 11.29 -0.96
C ALA A 59 11.94 11.30 -2.41
N THR A 60 12.83 10.91 -3.31
CA THR A 60 12.54 10.66 -4.72
C THR A 60 13.10 9.29 -5.09
N ILE A 61 12.31 8.47 -5.78
CA ILE A 61 12.63 7.10 -6.14
C ILE A 61 12.36 6.92 -7.63
N ARG A 62 13.21 6.16 -8.32
CA ARG A 62 12.94 5.73 -9.70
C ARG A 62 12.89 4.22 -9.74
N LEU A 63 11.73 3.66 -10.08
CA LEU A 63 11.57 2.23 -10.24
C LEU A 63 11.92 1.81 -11.68
N PRO A 64 12.46 0.60 -11.89
CA PRO A 64 12.58 0.05 -13.23
C PRO A 64 11.22 0.07 -13.95
N GLY A 65 11.18 0.66 -15.14
CA GLY A 65 9.97 0.78 -15.96
C GLY A 65 9.04 1.96 -15.60
N SER A 66 9.33 2.76 -14.56
CA SER A 66 8.56 3.99 -14.33
C SER A 66 8.89 5.05 -15.38
N GLN A 67 7.87 5.72 -15.91
CA GLN A 67 8.03 6.79 -16.90
C GLN A 67 8.69 8.03 -16.29
N GLU A 68 8.35 8.28 -15.03
CA GLU A 68 8.78 9.45 -14.26
C GLU A 68 9.33 9.03 -12.89
N GLU A 69 9.96 9.98 -12.22
CA GLU A 69 10.34 9.84 -10.81
C GLU A 69 9.10 9.85 -9.91
N ILE A 70 9.15 9.01 -8.89
CA ILE A 70 8.13 8.90 -7.85
C ILE A 70 8.60 9.71 -6.66
N LYS A 71 7.74 10.59 -6.14
CA LYS A 71 8.06 11.40 -4.96
C LYS A 71 7.34 10.84 -3.73
N ILE A 72 7.99 10.89 -2.59
CA ILE A 72 7.36 10.63 -1.29
C ILE A 72 7.11 11.97 -0.62
N LEU A 73 5.83 12.33 -0.48
CA LEU A 73 5.41 13.59 0.14
C LEU A 73 5.00 13.31 1.59
N GLU A 74 5.59 14.03 2.54
CA GLU A 74 5.20 13.99 3.95
C GLU A 74 4.20 15.10 4.27
N GLY A 75 3.08 14.71 4.87
CA GLY A 75 2.08 15.58 5.47
C GLY A 75 1.63 15.03 6.83
N ARG A 76 0.40 15.36 7.24
CA ARG A 76 -0.20 14.87 8.48
C ARG A 76 -1.62 14.39 8.26
N LEU A 77 -1.99 13.37 9.04
CA LEU A 77 -3.38 12.92 9.10
C LEU A 77 -4.17 13.92 9.97
N PRO A 78 -5.21 14.58 9.43
CA PRO A 78 -5.94 15.62 10.15
C PRO A 78 -6.48 15.13 11.50
N GLY A 79 -6.41 16.00 12.51
CA GLY A 79 -6.84 15.68 13.87
C GLY A 79 -5.91 14.73 14.63
N SER A 80 -4.73 14.40 14.11
CA SER A 80 -3.80 13.46 14.75
C SER A 80 -2.33 13.90 14.72
N ARG A 81 -1.49 13.17 15.45
CA ARG A 81 -0.01 13.29 15.42
C ARG A 81 0.64 12.32 14.43
N VAL A 82 -0.15 11.63 13.60
CA VAL A 82 0.36 10.66 12.62
C VAL A 82 0.86 11.41 11.39
N PHE A 83 2.09 11.10 11.00
CA PHE A 83 2.64 11.56 9.75
C PHE A 83 2.12 10.69 8.62
N VAL A 84 1.83 11.33 7.49
CA VAL A 84 1.31 10.68 6.29
C VAL A 84 2.38 10.77 5.22
N TRP A 85 2.70 9.64 4.59
CA TRP A 85 3.55 9.56 3.41
C TRP A 85 2.66 9.28 2.21
N LEU A 86 2.61 10.23 1.29
CA LEU A 86 1.88 10.11 0.04
C LEU A 86 2.83 9.71 -1.07
N VAL A 87 2.52 8.60 -1.74
CA VAL A 87 3.25 8.13 -2.92
C VAL A 87 2.76 8.91 -4.14
N ASP A 88 3.52 9.93 -4.53
CA ASP A 88 3.19 10.85 -5.61
C ASP A 88 3.80 10.35 -6.93
N TYR A 89 2.94 9.69 -7.70
CA TYR A 89 3.18 9.29 -9.08
C TYR A 89 1.94 9.67 -9.90
N PRO A 90 1.87 10.92 -10.42
CA PRO A 90 0.69 11.45 -11.09
C PRO A 90 0.11 10.56 -12.20
N PRO A 91 0.92 9.90 -13.06
CA PRO A 91 0.39 9.01 -14.10
C PRO A 91 -0.53 7.89 -13.56
N ALA A 92 -0.32 7.43 -12.32
CA ALA A 92 -1.14 6.41 -11.68
C ALA A 92 -2.25 6.97 -10.78
N PHE A 93 -2.01 8.07 -10.07
CA PHE A 93 -2.85 8.45 -8.92
C PHE A 93 -3.52 9.82 -9.01
N ALA A 94 -3.08 10.71 -9.91
CA ALA A 94 -3.69 12.01 -10.12
C ALA A 94 -4.83 11.93 -11.15
N ARG A 95 -5.90 11.20 -10.80
CA ARG A 95 -7.04 10.95 -11.69
C ARG A 95 -8.37 11.30 -11.01
N GLU A 96 -9.35 11.72 -11.81
CA GLU A 96 -10.74 11.91 -11.37
C GLU A 96 -11.42 10.56 -11.13
N GLY A 97 -12.39 10.49 -10.21
CA GLY A 97 -13.00 9.24 -9.76
C GLY A 97 -12.56 8.89 -8.35
N ASN A 98 -12.58 7.61 -8.01
CA ASN A 98 -12.12 7.12 -6.71
C ASN A 98 -10.86 6.24 -6.87
N PRO A 99 -10.19 5.84 -5.76
CA PRO A 99 -9.03 4.95 -5.79
C PRO A 99 -9.12 3.75 -6.73
N TYR A 100 -10.31 3.13 -6.83
CA TYR A 100 -10.56 1.86 -7.53
C TYR A 100 -11.37 2.02 -8.83
N LEU A 101 -12.30 2.98 -8.86
CA LEU A 101 -13.26 3.19 -9.95
C LEU A 101 -13.01 4.49 -10.72
N GLY A 102 -13.16 4.43 -12.03
CA GLY A 102 -13.19 5.59 -12.92
C GLY A 102 -14.47 6.43 -12.77
N PRO A 103 -14.53 7.59 -13.45
CA PRO A 103 -15.73 8.45 -13.47
C PRO A 103 -16.99 7.76 -14.00
N ASP A 104 -16.83 6.69 -14.78
CA ASP A 104 -17.88 5.84 -15.32
C ASP A 104 -18.38 4.78 -14.31
N GLY A 105 -17.75 4.67 -13.14
CA GLY A 105 -18.09 3.71 -12.09
C GLY A 105 -17.52 2.31 -12.30
N HIS A 106 -16.71 2.09 -13.34
CA HIS A 106 -16.02 0.82 -13.58
C HIS A 106 -14.64 0.80 -12.95
N ASP A 107 -14.13 -0.40 -12.63
CA ASP A 107 -12.76 -0.56 -12.16
C ASP A 107 -11.78 0.03 -13.17
N TRP A 108 -10.76 0.73 -12.65
CA TRP A 108 -9.64 1.12 -13.50
C TRP A 108 -8.99 -0.14 -14.09
N PRO A 109 -8.85 -0.23 -15.43
CA PRO A 109 -8.30 -1.42 -16.08
C PRO A 109 -6.83 -1.66 -15.70
N ASP A 110 -6.13 -0.62 -15.24
CA ASP A 110 -4.75 -0.65 -14.77
C ASP A 110 -4.62 -0.66 -13.24
N ASN A 111 -5.69 -0.98 -12.50
CA ASN A 111 -5.64 -1.24 -11.06
C ASN A 111 -4.49 -2.20 -10.65
N PRO A 112 -4.27 -3.35 -11.31
CA PRO A 112 -3.18 -4.24 -10.92
C PRO A 112 -1.80 -3.56 -11.06
N GLU A 113 -1.56 -2.80 -12.12
CA GLU A 113 -0.31 -2.05 -12.33
C GLU A 113 -0.11 -0.96 -11.27
N ARG A 114 -1.17 -0.19 -11.00
CA ARG A 114 -1.13 0.93 -10.03
C ARG A 114 -0.82 0.44 -8.62
N PHE A 115 -1.50 -0.61 -8.16
CA PHE A 115 -1.29 -1.15 -6.82
C PHE A 115 -0.03 -2.02 -6.71
N ALA A 116 0.41 -2.68 -7.79
CA ALA A 116 1.73 -3.33 -7.80
C ALA A 116 2.88 -2.31 -7.71
N LEU A 117 2.77 -1.19 -8.43
CA LEU A 117 3.71 -0.06 -8.31
C LEU A 117 3.76 0.47 -6.88
N PHE A 118 2.58 0.70 -6.27
CA PHE A 118 2.49 1.11 -4.87
C PHE A 118 3.18 0.12 -3.92
N CYS A 119 2.90 -1.19 -4.08
CA CYS A 119 3.50 -2.23 -3.25
C CYS A 119 5.02 -2.29 -3.40
N ARG A 120 5.57 -2.11 -4.61
CA ARG A 120 7.02 -2.06 -4.86
C ARG A 120 7.67 -0.87 -4.14
N ILE A 121 7.03 0.30 -4.17
CA ILE A 121 7.52 1.49 -3.46
C ILE A 121 7.51 1.27 -1.95
N VAL A 122 6.45 0.66 -1.42
CA VAL A 122 6.37 0.30 -0.01
C VAL A 122 7.48 -0.68 0.38
N ASN A 123 7.83 -1.65 -0.47
CA ASN A 123 8.96 -2.55 -0.25
C ASN A 123 10.29 -1.80 -0.19
N GLU A 124 10.56 -0.90 -1.13
CA GLU A 124 11.77 -0.07 -1.11
C GLU A 124 11.87 0.79 0.17
N ILE A 125 10.75 1.35 0.61
CA ILE A 125 10.66 2.10 1.87
C ILE A 125 10.91 1.19 3.08
N ALA A 126 10.25 0.04 3.12
CA ALA A 126 10.35 -0.93 4.22
C ALA A 126 11.76 -1.50 4.37
N MET A 127 12.48 -1.63 3.26
CA MET A 127 13.87 -2.08 3.22
C MET A 127 14.88 -0.94 3.40
N GLY A 128 14.43 0.30 3.60
CA GLY A 128 15.30 1.45 3.85
C GLY A 128 16.09 1.93 2.63
N ARG A 129 15.69 1.54 1.41
CA ARG A 129 16.43 1.81 0.16
C ARG A 129 16.13 3.17 -0.47
N VAL A 130 15.42 4.03 0.26
CA VAL A 130 14.87 5.31 -0.23
C VAL A 130 15.48 6.54 0.45
N GLY A 131 16.52 6.37 1.27
CA GLY A 131 17.24 7.48 1.91
C GLY A 131 16.48 8.22 3.02
N LEU A 132 15.38 7.66 3.54
CA LEU A 132 14.55 8.30 4.57
C LEU A 132 15.15 8.25 5.98
N ASN A 133 16.27 7.55 6.19
CA ASN A 133 16.85 7.26 7.52
C ASN A 133 15.82 6.70 8.51
N TRP A 134 14.81 6.01 7.99
CA TRP A 134 13.72 5.41 8.74
C TRP A 134 13.38 4.06 8.10
N ARG A 135 13.47 3.01 8.92
CA ARG A 135 13.12 1.63 8.54
C ARG A 135 12.09 1.13 9.56
N PRO A 136 10.94 0.60 9.11
CA PRO A 136 9.94 0.06 10.02
C PRO A 136 10.43 -1.23 10.68
N ASP A 137 9.94 -1.51 11.89
CA ASP A 137 10.03 -2.84 12.50
C ASP A 137 8.85 -3.71 12.02
N ILE A 138 7.71 -3.07 11.74
CA ILE A 138 6.45 -3.70 11.32
C ILE A 138 5.87 -2.97 10.10
N VAL A 139 5.47 -3.73 9.10
CA VAL A 139 4.65 -3.26 7.97
C VAL A 139 3.25 -3.84 8.12
N HIS A 140 2.27 -2.99 8.37
CA HIS A 140 0.86 -3.36 8.54
C HIS A 140 0.11 -3.04 7.25
N CYS A 141 -0.29 -4.07 6.52
CA CYS A 141 -0.97 -4.02 5.25
C CYS A 141 -2.48 -4.26 5.40
N SER A 142 -3.29 -3.47 4.70
CA SER A 142 -4.75 -3.64 4.66
C SER A 142 -5.23 -4.01 3.24
N ASP A 143 -6.00 -5.10 3.17
CA ASP A 143 -6.70 -5.59 1.97
C ASP A 143 -5.83 -5.82 0.72
N TRP A 144 -6.49 -6.23 -0.37
CA TRP A 144 -5.84 -6.68 -1.59
C TRP A 144 -4.90 -5.64 -2.21
N GLN A 145 -5.18 -4.34 -2.08
CA GLN A 145 -4.38 -3.25 -2.63
C GLN A 145 -2.94 -3.24 -2.12
N THR A 146 -2.72 -3.85 -0.95
CA THR A 146 -1.42 -3.95 -0.29
C THR A 146 -0.93 -5.39 -0.17
N GLY A 147 -1.69 -6.36 -0.69
CA GLY A 147 -1.43 -7.78 -0.53
C GLY A 147 -0.14 -8.28 -1.20
N LEU A 148 0.40 -7.55 -2.18
CA LEU A 148 1.72 -7.86 -2.73
C LEU A 148 2.87 -7.45 -1.79
N VAL A 149 2.65 -6.58 -0.80
CA VAL A 149 3.73 -6.13 0.09
C VAL A 149 4.34 -7.28 0.89
N PRO A 150 3.56 -8.12 1.62
CA PRO A 150 4.13 -9.25 2.34
C PRO A 150 4.80 -10.28 1.41
N ALA A 151 4.22 -10.55 0.25
CA ALA A 151 4.75 -11.49 -0.73
C ALA A 151 6.10 -11.04 -1.33
N LEU A 152 6.26 -9.75 -1.60
CA LEU A 152 7.54 -9.22 -2.09
C LEU A 152 8.59 -9.16 -0.96
N LEU A 153 8.18 -8.75 0.24
CA LEU A 153 9.09 -8.71 1.39
C LEU A 153 9.60 -10.11 1.75
N SER A 154 8.80 -11.17 1.58
CA SER A 154 9.20 -12.54 1.93
C SER A 154 10.45 -13.03 1.17
N LEU A 155 10.78 -12.39 0.05
CA LEU A 155 11.97 -12.68 -0.76
C LEU A 155 13.22 -11.93 -0.28
N GLU A 156 13.07 -11.00 0.65
CA GLU A 156 14.13 -10.12 1.14
C GLU A 156 14.76 -10.66 2.43
N ALA A 157 16.09 -10.56 2.53
CA ALA A 157 16.79 -10.83 3.77
C ALA A 157 16.54 -9.69 4.79
N GLU A 158 16.42 -10.03 6.07
CA GLU A 158 16.22 -9.07 7.16
C GLU A 158 14.97 -8.17 7.02
N ARG A 159 13.94 -8.60 6.29
CA ARG A 159 12.70 -7.83 6.15
C ARG A 159 12.04 -7.52 7.52
N PRO A 160 11.27 -6.42 7.65
CA PRO A 160 10.43 -6.19 8.82
C PRO A 160 9.36 -7.29 8.98
N ALA A 161 8.79 -7.36 10.18
CA ALA A 161 7.62 -8.20 10.42
C ALA A 161 6.40 -7.65 9.67
N THR A 162 5.52 -8.52 9.20
CA THR A 162 4.34 -8.14 8.43
C THR A 162 3.04 -8.54 9.14
N VAL A 163 2.09 -7.61 9.15
CA VAL A 163 0.72 -7.85 9.60
C VAL A 163 -0.19 -7.58 8.41
N PHE A 164 -1.14 -8.46 8.14
CA PHE A 164 -2.15 -8.26 7.11
C PHE A 164 -3.55 -8.26 7.71
N THR A 165 -4.33 -7.21 7.47
CA THR A 165 -5.74 -7.11 7.89
C THR A 165 -6.66 -7.25 6.69
N ILE A 166 -7.63 -8.14 6.84
CA ILE A 166 -8.73 -8.33 5.90
C ILE A 166 -9.91 -7.50 6.42
N HIS A 167 -10.42 -6.57 5.61
CA HIS A 167 -11.63 -5.83 5.95
C HIS A 167 -12.85 -6.31 5.18
N ASN A 168 -12.63 -6.94 4.02
CA ASN A 168 -13.71 -7.59 3.30
C ASN A 168 -13.19 -8.68 2.36
N LEU A 169 -13.45 -9.94 2.70
CA LEU A 169 -13.01 -11.11 1.92
C LEU A 169 -13.67 -11.20 0.53
N ALA A 170 -14.74 -10.44 0.27
CA ALA A 170 -15.34 -10.37 -1.06
C ALA A 170 -14.44 -9.67 -2.09
N TYR A 171 -13.54 -8.77 -1.66
CA TYR A 171 -12.64 -8.03 -2.55
C TYR A 171 -11.23 -8.63 -2.53
N GLN A 172 -10.96 -9.52 -3.47
CA GLN A 172 -9.74 -10.34 -3.46
C GLN A 172 -8.61 -9.79 -4.36
N GLY A 173 -8.89 -8.81 -5.22
CA GLY A 173 -7.94 -8.34 -6.23
C GLY A 173 -7.54 -9.47 -7.18
N MET A 174 -8.54 -10.07 -7.84
CA MET A 174 -8.37 -11.18 -8.77
C MET A 174 -8.14 -10.67 -10.17
N PHE A 175 -7.06 -11.12 -10.80
CA PHE A 175 -6.67 -10.74 -12.14
C PHE A 175 -6.30 -11.96 -12.98
N PRO A 176 -6.44 -11.92 -14.31
CA PRO A 176 -5.98 -13.00 -15.18
C PRO A 176 -4.48 -13.31 -15.01
N ALA A 177 -4.06 -14.55 -15.27
CA ALA A 177 -2.67 -14.98 -15.10
C ALA A 177 -1.65 -14.14 -15.87
N GLU A 178 -2.00 -13.66 -17.06
CA GLU A 178 -1.12 -12.79 -17.87
C GLU A 178 -0.71 -11.52 -17.14
N VAL A 179 -1.52 -11.04 -16.18
CA VAL A 179 -1.21 -9.87 -15.38
C VAL A 179 0.01 -10.12 -14.50
N PHE A 180 0.19 -11.32 -13.93
CA PHE A 180 1.37 -11.66 -13.14
C PHE A 180 2.67 -11.45 -13.93
N PHE A 181 2.69 -11.94 -15.17
CA PHE A 181 3.85 -11.83 -16.06
C PHE A 181 4.04 -10.39 -16.54
N ARG A 182 2.96 -9.70 -16.89
CA ARG A 182 2.98 -8.29 -17.30
C ARG A 182 3.53 -7.38 -16.20
N LEU A 183 3.20 -7.66 -14.93
CA LEU A 183 3.70 -6.94 -13.77
C LEU A 183 5.18 -7.24 -13.45
N GLY A 184 5.79 -8.23 -14.11
CA GLY A 184 7.17 -8.65 -13.84
C GLY A 184 7.36 -9.11 -12.39
N LEU A 185 6.38 -9.84 -11.84
CA LEU A 185 6.48 -10.38 -10.48
C LEU A 185 7.49 -11.55 -10.46
N PRO A 186 8.24 -11.74 -9.36
CA PRO A 186 9.20 -12.84 -9.24
C PRO A 186 8.54 -14.21 -9.47
N PRO A 187 9.01 -15.04 -10.43
CA PRO A 187 8.36 -16.29 -10.81
C PRO A 187 8.13 -17.27 -9.64
N GLN A 188 8.98 -17.21 -8.61
CA GLN A 188 8.87 -18.04 -7.42
C GLN A 188 7.60 -17.75 -6.61
N LEU A 189 6.89 -16.64 -6.85
CA LEU A 189 5.61 -16.35 -6.22
C LEU A 189 4.41 -16.97 -6.96
N TRP A 190 4.61 -17.51 -8.16
CA TRP A 190 3.56 -18.12 -8.98
C TRP A 190 3.41 -19.62 -8.70
N HIS A 191 2.70 -19.95 -7.64
CA HIS A 191 2.29 -21.31 -7.31
C HIS A 191 1.05 -21.29 -6.42
N PHE A 192 0.41 -22.44 -6.24
CA PHE A 192 -0.83 -22.58 -5.47
C PHE A 192 -0.70 -22.13 -4.01
N GLU A 193 0.45 -22.31 -3.36
CA GLU A 193 0.66 -21.77 -2.00
C GLU A 193 1.02 -20.27 -1.98
N GLY A 194 1.19 -19.65 -3.16
CA GLY A 194 1.65 -18.29 -3.36
C GLY A 194 0.55 -17.39 -3.92
N LEU A 195 0.87 -16.63 -4.96
CA LEU A 195 -0.04 -15.64 -5.56
C LEU A 195 -1.05 -16.23 -6.56
N GLU A 196 -0.82 -17.45 -7.04
CA GLU A 196 -1.71 -18.10 -8.01
C GLU A 196 -2.94 -18.66 -7.30
N PHE A 197 -4.14 -18.42 -7.86
CA PHE A 197 -5.40 -18.97 -7.37
C PHE A 197 -6.33 -19.31 -8.54
N HIS A 198 -6.47 -20.60 -8.86
CA HIS A 198 -7.28 -21.10 -9.97
C HIS A 198 -6.95 -20.43 -11.32
N ASN A 199 -5.66 -20.41 -11.66
CA ASN A 199 -5.08 -19.79 -12.84
C ASN A 199 -5.32 -18.27 -12.95
N HIS A 200 -5.49 -17.62 -11.80
CA HIS A 200 -5.58 -16.17 -11.68
C HIS A 200 -4.52 -15.68 -10.69
N LEU A 201 -4.12 -14.43 -10.84
CA LEU A 201 -3.35 -13.70 -9.85
C LEU A 201 -4.29 -13.17 -8.77
N SER A 202 -4.04 -13.52 -7.51
CA SER A 202 -4.77 -13.00 -6.35
C SER A 202 -3.87 -12.12 -5.49
N PHE A 203 -4.15 -10.82 -5.44
CA PHE A 203 -3.37 -9.91 -4.60
C PHE A 203 -3.61 -10.18 -3.11
N ILE A 204 -4.86 -10.39 -2.68
CA ILE A 204 -5.16 -10.65 -1.26
C ILE A 204 -4.44 -11.91 -0.77
N LYS A 205 -4.29 -12.91 -1.63
CA LYS A 205 -3.58 -14.16 -1.30
C LYS A 205 -2.11 -13.91 -0.97
N GLY A 206 -1.48 -12.89 -1.57
CA GLY A 206 -0.14 -12.45 -1.17
C GLY A 206 -0.06 -12.04 0.29
N GLY A 207 -1.09 -11.35 0.79
CA GLY A 207 -1.20 -11.01 2.21
C GLY A 207 -1.45 -12.25 3.07
N LEU A 208 -2.38 -13.10 2.65
CA LEU A 208 -2.77 -14.31 3.40
C LEU A 208 -1.65 -15.33 3.54
N ALA A 209 -0.90 -15.57 2.46
CA ALA A 209 0.11 -16.62 2.41
C ALA A 209 1.46 -16.20 3.01
N TYR A 210 1.80 -14.91 2.96
CA TYR A 210 3.15 -14.45 3.30
C TYR A 210 3.25 -13.51 4.51
N ALA A 211 2.13 -13.06 5.09
CA ALA A 211 2.18 -12.24 6.30
C ALA A 211 2.54 -13.06 7.54
N ASP A 212 3.33 -12.50 8.46
CA ASP A 212 3.66 -13.18 9.73
C ASP A 212 2.45 -13.29 10.66
N LYS A 213 1.51 -12.35 10.55
CA LYS A 213 0.25 -12.33 11.28
C LYS A 213 -0.90 -11.87 10.41
N LEU A 214 -2.03 -12.53 10.59
CA LEU A 214 -3.31 -12.17 9.99
C LEU A 214 -4.26 -11.61 11.06
N THR A 215 -5.06 -10.64 10.64
CA THR A 215 -6.16 -10.07 11.44
C THR A 215 -7.36 -9.83 10.52
N THR A 216 -8.54 -9.70 11.11
CA THR A 216 -9.79 -9.37 10.40
C THR A 216 -10.61 -8.41 11.24
N VAL A 217 -11.47 -7.65 10.59
CA VAL A 217 -12.54 -6.85 11.24
C VAL A 217 -13.92 -7.43 10.96
#